data_AF-A0A0M7B850-F1
#
_entry.id   AF-A0A0M7B850-F1
#
_cell.length_a   1.000
_cell.length_b   1.000
_cell.length_c   1.000
_cell.angle_alpha   90.00
_cell.angle_beta   90.00
_cell.angle_gamma   90.00
#
_symmetry.space_group_name_H-M   'P 1'
#
loop_
_entity.id
_entity.type
_entity.pdbx_description
1 polymer ?
#
loop_
_entity_poly.entity_id
_entity_poly.type
_entity_poly.pdbx_seq_one_letter_code
_entity_poly.pdbx_strand_id
1 'polypeptide(L)'
;MTQSTCSTPRLSPLNGKPVLLGFDGADMSSDAGLTLLREIERRAGLAQRLADCLHDPRDPAKVQHSLCDIIRFRIMMIAAGYEDGNDATALRYDPSFRIALERGPETEPALCSQPTISRMENLPDARALIRMGREMIRFYCQSFARAPSRIVRLHDTAVFGVAETGKRDSSGGLDLAKGTVP
;
A
#
# COMPACT_ATOMS: atom_id res chain seq x y z
N MET A 1 14.18 8.84 -34.62
CA MET A 1 15.15 8.15 -33.75
C MET A 1 14.41 7.58 -32.55
N THR A 2 13.94 6.34 -32.63
CA THR A 2 13.28 5.65 -31.51
C THR A 2 14.36 5.13 -30.58
N GLN A 3 14.71 5.92 -29.57
CA GLN A 3 15.51 5.39 -28.45
C GLN A 3 14.59 4.51 -27.61
N SER A 4 14.47 3.23 -28.00
CA SER A 4 13.90 2.22 -27.11
C SER A 4 14.89 2.00 -25.97
N THR A 5 14.49 2.37 -24.76
CA THR A 5 15.20 1.96 -23.55
C THR A 5 15.25 0.43 -23.50
N CYS A 6 16.47 -0.08 -23.65
CA CYS A 6 16.80 -1.51 -23.72
C CYS A 6 16.71 -2.15 -22.32
N SER A 7 15.48 -2.40 -21.85
CA SER A 7 15.08 -3.49 -20.96
C SER A 7 13.68 -3.17 -20.46
N THR A 8 12.65 -3.78 -21.04
CA THR A 8 11.32 -3.72 -20.43
C THR A 8 11.37 -4.50 -19.11
N PRO A 9 10.91 -3.92 -17.99
CA PRO A 9 10.84 -4.66 -16.73
C PRO A 9 9.94 -5.88 -16.93
N ARG A 10 10.38 -7.06 -16.46
CA ARG A 10 9.54 -8.26 -16.50
C ARG A 10 8.41 -8.11 -15.48
N LEU A 11 7.23 -7.78 -15.99
CA LEU A 11 6.00 -7.71 -15.20
C LEU A 11 5.38 -9.11 -15.06
N SER A 12 4.80 -9.37 -13.89
CA SER A 12 4.05 -10.61 -13.68
C SER A 12 2.79 -10.60 -14.56
N PRO A 13 2.39 -11.73 -15.17
CA PRO A 13 1.19 -11.77 -15.99
C PRO A 13 -0.06 -11.39 -15.16
N LEU A 14 -1.04 -10.79 -15.82
CA LEU A 14 -2.34 -10.43 -15.28
C LEU A 14 -3.39 -11.39 -15.82
N ASN A 15 -4.03 -12.18 -14.97
CA ASN A 15 -5.00 -13.21 -15.36
C ASN A 15 -4.48 -14.13 -16.49
N GLY A 16 -3.20 -14.52 -16.41
CA GLY A 16 -2.53 -15.36 -17.41
C GLY A 16 -2.09 -14.64 -18.69
N LYS A 17 -2.39 -13.35 -18.84
CA LYS A 17 -1.99 -12.52 -20.00
C LYS A 17 -0.72 -11.73 -19.68
N PRO A 18 0.24 -11.65 -20.62
CA PRO A 18 1.43 -10.82 -20.42
C PRO A 18 1.04 -9.34 -20.37
N VAL A 19 1.69 -8.58 -19.49
CA VAL A 19 1.56 -7.11 -19.44
C VAL A 19 2.72 -6.51 -20.22
N LEU A 20 2.41 -5.77 -21.28
CA LEU A 20 3.39 -5.09 -22.13
C LEU A 20 3.23 -3.58 -21.97
N LEU A 21 4.35 -2.88 -21.87
CA LEU A 21 4.39 -1.42 -21.82
C LEU A 21 4.78 -0.90 -23.20
N GLY A 22 3.95 0.00 -23.74
CA GLY A 22 4.14 0.67 -25.01
C GLY A 22 3.66 2.12 -24.92
N PHE A 23 3.92 2.90 -25.98
CA PHE A 23 3.55 4.33 -26.06
C PHE A 23 2.45 4.61 -27.09
N ASP A 24 1.90 3.56 -27.70
CA ASP A 24 1.00 3.59 -28.85
C ASP A 24 -0.31 2.82 -28.59
N GLY A 25 -0.70 2.71 -27.32
CA GLY A 25 -1.96 2.08 -26.91
C GLY A 25 -3.19 2.94 -27.21
N ALA A 26 -4.35 2.31 -27.41
CA ALA A 26 -5.63 3.00 -27.61
C ALA A 26 -6.09 3.71 -26.32
N ASP A 27 -6.02 3.03 -25.18
CA ASP A 27 -6.25 3.60 -23.85
C ASP A 27 -4.91 3.86 -23.18
N MET A 28 -4.48 5.12 -23.19
CA MET A 28 -3.22 5.57 -22.59
C MET A 28 -3.43 6.09 -21.18
N SER A 29 -2.38 5.99 -20.37
CA SER A 29 -2.35 6.51 -19.00
C SER A 29 -0.97 7.08 -18.70
N SER A 30 -0.93 8.22 -18.01
CA SER A 30 0.30 8.83 -17.48
C SER A 30 0.87 8.05 -16.29
N ASP A 31 0.05 7.20 -15.67
CA ASP A 31 0.38 6.47 -14.45
C ASP A 31 0.91 5.06 -14.72
N ALA A 32 1.47 4.81 -15.92
CA ALA A 32 2.01 3.50 -16.30
C ALA A 32 3.08 2.99 -15.31
N GLY A 33 3.74 3.89 -14.57
CA GLY A 33 4.67 3.55 -13.48
C GLY A 33 4.03 2.73 -12.35
N LEU A 34 2.71 2.79 -12.17
CA LEU A 34 1.97 1.96 -11.21
C LEU A 34 2.12 0.47 -11.48
N THR A 35 2.44 0.06 -12.71
CA THR A 35 2.72 -1.35 -13.04
C THR A 35 3.96 -1.88 -12.32
N LEU A 36 4.93 -1.03 -11.98
CA LEU A 36 6.07 -1.40 -11.15
C LEU A 36 5.69 -1.45 -9.66
N LEU A 37 4.92 -0.47 -9.19
CA LEU A 37 4.41 -0.46 -7.82
C LEU A 37 3.50 -1.66 -7.53
N ARG A 38 2.75 -2.13 -8.52
CA ARG A 38 2.02 -3.40 -8.47
C ARG A 38 2.93 -4.57 -8.09
N GLU A 39 4.08 -4.72 -8.75
CA GLU A 39 5.01 -5.82 -8.44
C GLU A 39 5.56 -5.73 -7.02
N ILE A 40 5.78 -4.51 -6.53
CA ILE A 40 6.19 -4.26 -5.14
C ILE A 40 5.06 -4.65 -4.19
N GLU A 41 3.84 -4.15 -4.40
CA GLU A 41 2.69 -4.46 -3.56
C GLU A 41 2.34 -5.95 -3.56
N ARG A 42 2.45 -6.65 -4.70
CA ARG A 42 2.27 -8.12 -4.78
C ARG A 42 3.25 -8.87 -3.87
N ARG A 43 4.49 -8.39 -3.74
CA ARG A 43 5.52 -9.02 -2.90
C ARG A 43 5.41 -8.57 -1.44
N ALA A 44 5.07 -7.31 -1.22
CA ALA A 44 5.00 -6.67 0.09
C ALA A 44 3.72 -7.04 0.87
N GLY A 45 2.59 -7.11 0.17
CA GLY A 45 1.27 -7.34 0.74
C GLY A 45 0.85 -6.28 1.75
N LEU A 46 1.23 -5.01 1.55
CA LEU A 46 0.98 -3.96 2.53
C LEU A 46 -0.51 -3.68 2.68
N ALA A 47 -1.26 -3.64 1.57
CA ALA A 47 -2.70 -3.37 1.63
C ALA A 47 -3.45 -4.46 2.42
N GLN A 48 -3.05 -5.73 2.26
CA GLN A 48 -3.67 -6.84 3.00
C GLN A 48 -3.37 -6.72 4.50
N ARG A 49 -2.11 -6.46 4.88
CA ARG A 49 -1.71 -6.29 6.29
C ARG A 49 -2.48 -5.17 6.98
N LEU A 50 -2.73 -4.06 6.27
CA LEU A 50 -3.53 -2.96 6.78
C LEU A 50 -5.02 -3.32 6.85
N ALA A 51 -5.55 -4.03 5.85
CA ALA A 51 -6.93 -4.52 5.87
C ALA A 51 -7.19 -5.46 7.05
N ASP A 52 -6.25 -6.35 7.37
CA ASP A 52 -6.34 -7.30 8.49
C ASP A 52 -6.40 -6.60 9.86
N CYS A 53 -5.98 -5.34 9.94
CA CYS A 53 -6.10 -4.52 11.15
C CYS A 53 -7.52 -3.99 11.37
N LEU A 54 -8.37 -4.02 10.34
CA LEU A 54 -9.72 -3.45 10.34
C LEU A 54 -10.78 -4.53 10.52
N HIS A 55 -11.86 -4.16 11.21
CA HIS A 55 -13.08 -4.93 11.19
C HIS A 55 -14.00 -4.35 10.11
N ASP A 56 -14.45 -5.18 9.18
CA ASP A 56 -15.42 -4.78 8.16
C ASP A 56 -16.86 -5.04 8.67
N PRO A 57 -17.64 -3.99 9.02
CA PRO A 57 -19.00 -4.15 9.53
C PRO A 57 -20.02 -4.39 8.39
N ARG A 58 -19.57 -4.33 7.13
CA ARG A 58 -20.45 -4.52 5.97
C ARG A 58 -20.89 -5.98 5.87
N ASP A 59 -22.12 -6.18 5.45
CA ASP A 59 -22.65 -7.50 5.11
C ASP A 59 -21.79 -8.12 3.98
N PRO A 60 -21.11 -9.26 4.21
CA PRO A 60 -20.21 -9.88 3.23
C PRO A 60 -20.87 -10.17 1.88
N ALA A 61 -22.18 -10.47 1.86
CA ALA A 61 -22.91 -10.75 0.63
C ALA A 61 -23.10 -9.50 -0.26
N LYS A 62 -22.88 -8.31 0.28
CA LYS A 62 -23.02 -7.01 -0.40
C LYS A 62 -21.67 -6.34 -0.69
N VAL A 63 -20.57 -6.97 -0.30
CA VAL A 63 -19.22 -6.43 -0.52
C VAL A 63 -18.80 -6.67 -1.97
N GLN A 64 -18.78 -5.60 -2.76
CA GLN A 64 -18.23 -5.61 -4.13
C GLN A 64 -16.71 -5.36 -4.16
N HIS A 65 -16.21 -4.59 -3.20
CA HIS A 65 -14.79 -4.24 -3.07
C HIS A 65 -14.32 -4.57 -1.66
N SER A 66 -13.36 -5.49 -1.56
CA SER A 66 -12.74 -5.86 -0.29
C SER A 66 -12.03 -4.65 0.34
N LEU A 67 -11.86 -4.63 1.66
CA LEU A 67 -11.04 -3.58 2.30
C LEU A 67 -9.62 -3.57 1.75
N CYS A 68 -9.04 -4.74 1.44
CA CYS A 68 -7.74 -4.85 0.79
C CYS A 68 -7.72 -4.12 -0.57
N ASP A 69 -8.74 -4.29 -1.41
CA ASP A 69 -8.79 -3.63 -2.72
C ASP A 69 -8.95 -2.12 -2.58
N ILE A 70 -9.79 -1.66 -1.64
CA ILE A 70 -10.01 -0.22 -1.40
C ILE A 70 -8.72 0.42 -0.85
N ILE A 71 -8.04 -0.23 0.09
CA ILE A 71 -6.77 0.25 0.65
C ILE A 71 -5.68 0.22 -0.43
N ARG A 72 -5.60 -0.84 -1.25
CA ARG A 72 -4.64 -0.91 -2.36
C ARG A 72 -4.87 0.23 -3.34
N PHE A 73 -6.12 0.49 -3.72
CA PHE A 73 -6.43 1.62 -4.61
C PHE A 73 -5.93 2.93 -4.00
N ARG A 74 -6.20 3.14 -2.71
CA ARG A 74 -5.79 4.34 -2.01
C ARG A 74 -4.28 4.51 -1.92
N ILE A 75 -3.53 3.44 -1.66
CA ILE A 75 -2.06 3.44 -1.67
C ILE A 75 -1.54 3.85 -3.06
N MET A 76 -2.10 3.27 -4.14
CA MET A 76 -1.68 3.60 -5.51
C MET A 76 -1.98 5.05 -5.85
N MET A 77 -3.15 5.58 -5.44
CA MET A 77 -3.49 6.99 -5.63
C MET A 77 -2.48 7.92 -4.95
N ILE A 78 -2.18 7.67 -3.68
CA ILE A 78 -1.19 8.46 -2.93
C ILE A 78 0.19 8.37 -3.59
N ALA A 79 0.60 7.18 -4.03
CA ALA A 79 1.90 6.98 -4.67
C ALA A 79 2.00 7.67 -6.03
N ALA A 80 0.88 7.86 -6.74
CA ALA A 80 0.81 8.60 -8.00
C ALA A 80 0.57 10.12 -7.82
N GLY A 81 0.46 10.63 -6.59
CA GLY A 81 0.26 12.06 -6.31
C GLY A 81 -1.20 12.52 -6.32
N TYR A 82 -2.14 11.59 -6.13
CA TYR A 82 -3.58 11.86 -6.00
C TYR A 82 -4.04 11.73 -4.54
N GLU A 83 -3.30 12.35 -3.61
CA GLU A 83 -3.57 12.24 -2.18
C GLU A 83 -4.86 12.94 -1.73
N ASP A 84 -5.39 13.92 -2.46
CA ASP A 84 -6.63 14.62 -2.12
C ASP A 84 -7.90 13.79 -2.40
N GLY A 85 -7.79 12.78 -3.27
CA GLY A 85 -8.84 11.84 -3.60
C GLY A 85 -9.95 12.34 -4.53
N ASN A 86 -9.85 13.55 -5.09
CA ASN A 86 -10.91 14.11 -5.95
C ASN A 86 -10.99 13.40 -7.33
N ASP A 87 -9.87 12.87 -7.81
CA ASP A 87 -9.76 12.20 -9.11
C ASP A 87 -10.21 10.74 -9.09
N ALA A 88 -10.57 10.18 -7.92
CA ALA A 88 -10.99 8.79 -7.79
C ALA A 88 -12.11 8.36 -8.76
N THR A 89 -13.01 9.30 -9.13
CA THR A 89 -14.09 9.03 -10.09
C THR A 89 -13.58 8.79 -11.51
N ALA A 90 -12.49 9.45 -11.91
CA ALA A 90 -11.83 9.22 -13.19
C ALA A 90 -10.89 8.01 -13.12
N LEU A 91 -10.04 7.95 -12.09
CA LEU A 91 -9.00 6.91 -11.94
C LEU A 91 -9.56 5.49 -11.83
N ARG A 92 -10.82 5.30 -11.43
CA ARG A 92 -11.45 3.97 -11.40
C ARG A 92 -11.60 3.30 -12.77
N TYR A 93 -11.46 4.08 -13.85
CA TYR A 93 -11.48 3.61 -15.24
C TYR A 93 -10.10 3.63 -15.89
N ASP A 94 -9.09 4.20 -15.23
CA ASP A 94 -7.74 4.28 -15.78
C ASP A 94 -7.12 2.87 -15.94
N PRO A 95 -6.53 2.56 -17.11
CA PRO A 95 -5.99 1.23 -17.38
C PRO A 95 -4.80 0.87 -16.48
N SER A 96 -3.95 1.82 -16.12
CA SER A 96 -2.81 1.58 -15.22
C SER A 96 -3.29 1.25 -13.80
N PHE A 97 -4.28 1.97 -13.29
CA PHE A 97 -4.89 1.68 -11.99
C PHE A 97 -5.59 0.33 -11.96
N ARG A 98 -6.30 -0.04 -13.04
CA ARG A 98 -6.91 -1.38 -13.15
C ARG A 98 -5.86 -2.47 -13.08
N ILE A 99 -4.81 -2.36 -13.90
CA ILE A 99 -3.70 -3.32 -13.91
C ILE A 99 -3.03 -3.39 -12.52
N ALA A 100 -2.79 -2.24 -11.89
CA ALA A 100 -2.17 -2.17 -10.56
C ALA A 100 -2.98 -2.85 -9.46
N LEU A 101 -4.31 -2.96 -9.66
CA LEU A 101 -5.23 -3.63 -8.75
C LEU A 101 -5.60 -5.06 -9.18
N GLU A 102 -4.81 -5.66 -10.07
CA GLU A 102 -5.06 -7.01 -10.57
C GLU A 102 -6.38 -7.15 -11.33
N ARG A 103 -6.86 -6.06 -11.95
CA ARG A 103 -8.09 -6.02 -12.75
C ARG A 103 -7.77 -5.93 -14.22
N GLY A 104 -8.43 -6.77 -15.03
CA GLY A 104 -8.38 -6.66 -16.48
C GLY A 104 -8.92 -5.31 -17.01
N PRO A 105 -8.36 -4.76 -18.10
CA PRO A 105 -8.75 -3.43 -18.60
C PRO A 105 -10.18 -3.36 -19.16
N GLU A 106 -10.75 -4.46 -19.69
CA GLU A 106 -12.02 -4.40 -20.44
C GLU A 106 -13.20 -5.17 -19.80
N THR A 107 -12.93 -6.18 -18.97
CA THR A 107 -13.97 -7.15 -18.55
C THR A 107 -14.32 -7.09 -17.06
N GLU A 108 -13.51 -6.41 -16.25
CA GLU A 108 -13.74 -6.33 -14.81
C GLU A 108 -14.51 -5.06 -14.41
N PRO A 109 -15.32 -5.13 -13.32
CA PRO A 109 -15.99 -3.97 -12.79
C PRO A 109 -14.99 -2.83 -12.50
N ALA A 110 -15.43 -1.60 -12.72
CA ALA A 110 -14.64 -0.43 -12.38
C ALA A 110 -14.25 -0.44 -10.89
N LEU A 111 -13.11 0.18 -10.57
CA LEU A 111 -12.64 0.27 -9.18
C LEU A 111 -13.66 1.02 -8.31
N CYS A 112 -13.43 0.97 -7.00
CA CYS A 112 -14.34 1.57 -6.04
C CYS A 112 -14.47 3.09 -6.25
N SER A 113 -15.63 3.62 -5.89
CA SER A 113 -15.94 5.04 -6.02
C SER A 113 -15.34 5.86 -4.88
N GLN A 114 -15.20 7.18 -5.08
CA GLN A 114 -14.74 8.10 -4.03
C GLN A 114 -15.50 7.95 -2.69
N PRO A 115 -16.85 7.83 -2.65
CA PRO A 115 -17.55 7.63 -1.39
C PRO A 115 -17.21 6.31 -0.70
N THR A 116 -16.81 5.29 -1.46
CA THR A 116 -16.36 4.00 -0.90
C THR A 116 -15.01 4.15 -0.21
N ILE A 117 -14.10 4.91 -0.81
CA ILE A 117 -12.81 5.26 -0.20
C ILE A 117 -13.03 6.07 1.08
N SER A 118 -13.84 7.13 1.00
CA SER A 118 -14.12 8.00 2.14
C SER A 118 -14.72 7.24 3.34
N ARG A 119 -15.66 6.32 3.10
CA ARG A 119 -16.18 5.45 4.17
C ARG A 119 -15.11 4.55 4.77
N MET A 120 -14.21 4.01 3.96
CA MET A 120 -13.09 3.20 4.43
C MET A 120 -12.11 4.05 5.26
N GLU A 121 -11.78 5.26 4.85
CA GLU A 121 -10.87 6.16 5.59
C GLU A 121 -11.43 6.55 6.97
N ASN A 122 -12.75 6.61 7.10
CA ASN A 122 -13.44 6.91 8.37
C ASN A 122 -13.81 5.64 9.18
N LEU A 123 -13.47 4.45 8.68
CA LEU A 123 -13.76 3.18 9.36
C LEU A 123 -12.88 2.90 10.59
N PRO A 124 -11.55 3.19 10.60
CA PRO A 124 -10.68 2.79 11.70
C PRO A 124 -11.00 3.55 12.99
N ASP A 125 -11.21 2.81 14.08
CA ASP A 125 -11.21 3.38 15.43
C ASP A 125 -9.77 3.59 15.95
N ALA A 126 -9.62 4.23 17.12
CA ALA A 126 -8.30 4.48 17.70
C ALA A 126 -7.46 3.20 17.89
N ARG A 127 -8.11 2.07 18.20
CA ARG A 127 -7.43 0.78 18.37
C ARG A 127 -6.94 0.24 17.02
N ALA A 128 -7.74 0.35 15.97
CA ALA A 128 -7.38 0.01 14.61
C ALA A 128 -6.19 0.85 14.14
N LEU A 129 -6.22 2.17 14.36
CA LEU A 129 -5.10 3.05 14.02
C LEU A 129 -3.80 2.65 14.74
N ILE A 130 -3.86 2.28 16.02
CA ILE A 130 -2.68 1.75 16.75
C ILE A 130 -2.19 0.44 16.13
N ARG A 131 -3.09 -0.49 15.78
CA ARG A 131 -2.71 -1.76 15.12
C ARG A 131 -2.05 -1.50 13.76
N MET A 132 -2.65 -0.65 12.94
CA MET A 132 -2.11 -0.26 11.63
C MET A 132 -0.74 0.38 11.77
N GLY A 133 -0.56 1.32 12.71
CA GLY A 133 0.74 1.95 12.97
C GLY A 133 1.82 0.94 13.37
N ARG A 134 1.48 -0.04 14.22
CA ARG A 134 2.40 -1.13 14.60
C ARG A 134 2.75 -2.02 13.40
N GLU A 135 1.78 -2.32 12.54
CA GLU A 135 2.03 -3.11 11.33
C GLU A 135 2.85 -2.36 10.29
N MET A 136 2.70 -1.03 10.17
CA MET A 136 3.59 -0.21 9.35
C MET A 136 5.03 -0.23 9.88
N ILE A 137 5.22 -0.12 11.19
CA ILE A 137 6.57 -0.25 11.81
C ILE A 137 7.13 -1.64 11.55
N ARG A 138 6.34 -2.70 11.76
CA ARG A 138 6.76 -4.08 11.50
C ARG A 138 7.17 -4.26 10.05
N PHE A 139 6.35 -3.78 9.12
CA PHE A 139 6.61 -3.82 7.68
C PHE A 139 7.93 -3.11 7.34
N TYR A 140 8.15 -1.91 7.90
CA TYR A 140 9.40 -1.19 7.73
C TYR A 140 10.60 -1.95 8.29
N CYS A 141 10.53 -2.48 9.52
CA CYS A 141 11.65 -3.24 10.09
C CYS A 141 11.96 -4.52 9.28
N GLN A 142 10.95 -5.17 8.71
CA GLN A 142 11.10 -6.38 7.89
C GLN A 142 11.74 -6.10 6.52
N SER A 143 11.76 -4.86 6.04
CA SER A 143 12.43 -4.53 4.78
C SER A 143 13.96 -4.49 4.89
N PHE A 144 14.51 -4.54 6.12
CA PHE A 144 15.94 -4.61 6.39
C PHE A 144 16.37 -6.00 6.86
N ALA A 145 17.60 -6.40 6.51
CA ALA A 145 18.19 -7.67 6.97
C ALA A 145 18.34 -7.75 8.51
N ARG A 146 18.57 -6.59 9.15
CA ARG A 146 18.51 -6.42 10.60
C ARG A 146 17.70 -5.17 10.89
N ALA A 147 16.81 -5.25 11.87
CA ALA A 147 16.00 -4.09 12.27
C ALA A 147 16.92 -2.89 12.59
N PRO A 148 16.64 -1.71 12.01
CA PRO A 148 17.47 -0.54 12.25
C PRO A 148 17.29 -0.05 13.69
N SER A 149 18.40 0.33 14.34
CA SER A 149 18.37 0.93 15.69
C SER A 149 17.79 2.34 15.71
N ARG A 150 17.66 2.97 14.53
CA ARG A 150 17.21 4.34 14.35
C ARG A 150 16.38 4.48 13.09
N ILE A 151 15.20 5.10 13.21
CA ILE A 151 14.39 5.52 12.07
C ILE A 151 14.70 6.99 11.80
N VAL A 152 15.17 7.29 10.58
CA VAL A 152 15.36 8.65 10.09
C VAL A 152 14.23 8.95 9.11
N ARG A 153 13.36 9.91 9.44
CA ARG A 153 12.34 10.39 8.50
C ARG A 153 12.96 11.36 7.50
N LEU A 154 12.64 11.17 6.22
CA LEU A 154 13.11 12.05 5.13
C LEU A 154 12.39 13.41 5.12
N HIS A 155 11.23 13.52 5.79
CA HIS A 155 10.50 14.77 6.00
C HIS A 155 10.53 15.09 7.51
N ASP A 156 11.22 16.18 7.85
CA ASP A 156 11.53 16.69 9.19
C ASP A 156 12.35 15.76 10.11
N THR A 157 13.51 16.27 10.53
CA THR A 157 14.45 15.66 11.46
C THR A 157 13.81 15.37 12.82
N ALA A 158 13.22 14.19 12.95
CA ALA A 158 12.96 13.55 14.23
C ALA A 158 13.54 12.14 14.20
N VAL A 159 14.31 11.83 15.24
CA VAL A 159 14.96 10.55 15.44
C VAL A 159 14.10 9.74 16.38
N PHE A 160 13.42 8.72 15.86
CA PHE A 160 12.77 7.74 16.72
C PHE A 160 13.71 6.55 16.89
N GLY A 161 14.15 6.34 18.13
CA GLY A 161 14.86 5.13 18.52
C GLY A 161 13.87 3.96 18.58
N VAL A 162 14.17 2.88 17.88
CA VAL A 162 13.44 1.62 18.06
C VAL A 162 14.08 0.95 19.26
N ALA A 163 13.40 0.96 20.41
CA ALA A 163 13.84 0.17 21.55
C ALA A 163 13.74 -1.31 21.16
N GLU A 164 14.90 -1.97 21.01
CA GLU A 164 14.96 -3.43 20.97
C GLU A 164 14.34 -3.92 22.29
N THR A 165 13.12 -4.47 22.21
CA THR A 165 12.51 -5.11 23.36
C THR A 165 13.25 -6.42 23.62
N GLY A 166 14.23 -6.32 24.52
CA GLY A 166 14.66 -7.33 25.47
C GLY A 166 14.82 -8.75 24.93
N LYS A 167 16.08 -9.14 24.72
CA LYS A 167 16.51 -10.54 24.86
C LYS A 167 16.02 -11.03 26.23
N ARG A 168 15.20 -12.10 26.27
CA ARG A 168 14.75 -12.73 27.51
C ARG A 168 15.96 -13.11 28.36
N ASP A 169 16.09 -12.50 29.53
CA ASP A 169 16.96 -12.97 30.61
C ASP A 169 16.20 -13.95 31.50
N SER A 170 16.92 -14.91 32.06
CA SER A 170 16.41 -16.02 32.88
C SER A 170 16.02 -15.61 34.31
N SER A 171 15.71 -14.34 34.58
CA SER A 171 15.52 -13.80 35.94
C SER A 171 14.25 -12.96 36.17
N GLY A 172 13.43 -12.68 35.15
CA GLY A 172 12.02 -12.27 35.37
C GLY A 172 11.79 -10.94 36.11
N GLY A 173 12.67 -9.94 35.98
CA GLY A 173 12.47 -8.59 36.54
C GLY A 173 12.42 -7.52 35.45
N LEU A 174 11.28 -6.81 35.31
CA LEU A 174 11.19 -5.58 34.50
C LEU A 174 11.75 -4.40 35.30
N ASP A 175 12.86 -3.82 34.85
CA ASP A 175 13.33 -2.52 35.34
C ASP A 175 12.83 -1.39 34.42
N LEU A 176 11.98 -0.52 34.97
CA LEU A 176 11.40 0.65 34.30
C LEU A 176 12.29 1.87 34.58
N ALA A 177 13.40 1.99 33.86
CA ALA A 177 14.21 3.20 33.89
C ALA A 177 13.64 4.28 32.95
N LYS A 178 13.33 5.44 33.55
CA LYS A 178 12.81 6.67 32.94
C LYS A 178 13.69 7.18 31.80
N GLY A 179 13.09 7.39 30.63
CA GLY A 179 13.69 8.17 29.54
C GLY A 179 13.16 9.60 29.53
N THR A 180 14.00 10.54 29.93
CA THR A 180 13.81 11.99 29.74
C THR A 180 14.03 12.34 28.27
N VAL A 181 13.11 13.13 27.70
CA VAL A 181 13.15 13.64 26.32
C VAL A 181 13.95 14.95 26.31
N PRO A 182 14.88 15.19 25.36
CA PRO A 182 15.39 16.53 25.07
C PRO A 182 14.38 17.37 24.28
#